data_AF-A0ABD2ILK2-F1
#
_entry.id   AF-A0ABD2ILK2-F1
#
_cell.length_a   1.000
_cell.length_b   1.000
_cell.length_c   1.000
_cell.angle_alpha   90.00
_cell.angle_beta   90.00
_cell.angle_gamma   90.00
#
_symmetry.space_group_name_H-M   'P 1'
#
loop_
_entity.id
_entity.type
_entity.pdbx_description
1 polymer ?
#
loop_
_entity_poly.entity_id
_entity_poly.type
_entity_poly.pdbx_seq_one_letter_code
_entity_poly.pdbx_strand_id
1 'polypeptide(L)'
;MKWTYKEENSFDKRRAEGEKIRRKYPDRIPVIVEKSPNSRLRDLDKKKYLVPAELTIGQFYFLIRKRIHLRPEESLFFFINSVIPQTMTTMGQLYQDRHEEDLFMYIAYSEENVYGWIVGWAAEWKSFGQSEVVFYVLSFGRCAILWWSNSSPFFRPFPHLSVVPFE
;
A
#
# COMPACT_ATOMS: atom_id res chain seq x y z
N MET A 1 14.34 -2.16 2.66
CA MET A 1 14.94 -1.99 1.32
C MET A 1 16.03 -0.93 1.40
N LYS A 2 17.17 -1.15 0.73
CA LYS A 2 18.20 -0.10 0.55
C LYS A 2 17.86 0.68 -0.71
N TRP A 3 17.92 2.01 -0.63
CA TRP A 3 17.61 2.91 -1.75
C TRP A 3 18.90 3.41 -2.37
N THR A 4 19.12 3.16 -3.65
CA THR A 4 20.34 3.62 -4.34
C THR A 4 20.42 5.15 -4.32
N TYR A 5 19.27 5.83 -4.49
CA TYR A 5 19.21 7.30 -4.42
C TYR A 5 19.74 7.89 -3.10
N LYS A 6 19.49 7.21 -1.97
CA LYS A 6 19.95 7.68 -0.65
C LYS A 6 21.44 7.40 -0.41
N GLU A 7 22.00 6.41 -1.09
CA GLU A 7 23.43 6.09 -1.04
C GLU A 7 24.24 7.06 -1.90
N GLU A 8 23.73 7.43 -3.08
CA GLU A 8 24.37 8.39 -3.98
C GLU A 8 24.31 9.84 -3.49
N ASN A 9 23.26 10.19 -2.72
CA ASN A 9 22.99 11.57 -2.29
C ASN A 9 22.93 11.69 -0.76
N SER A 10 23.81 12.52 -0.20
CA SER A 10 23.79 12.84 1.23
C SER A 10 22.45 13.47 1.64
N PHE A 11 22.07 13.26 2.90
CA PHE A 11 20.79 13.72 3.43
C PHE A 11 20.60 15.23 3.26
N ASP A 12 21.60 16.04 3.57
CA ASP A 12 21.51 17.50 3.46
C ASP A 12 21.26 17.96 2.02
N LYS A 13 21.89 17.30 1.04
CA LYS A 13 21.66 17.58 -0.38
C LYS A 13 20.24 17.22 -0.80
N ARG A 14 19.74 16.05 -0.37
CA ARG A 14 18.37 15.60 -0.66
C ARG A 14 17.37 16.58 -0.07
N ARG A 15 17.50 16.93 1.22
CA ARG A 15 16.59 17.85 1.89
C ARG A 15 16.58 19.24 1.23
N ALA A 16 17.75 19.80 0.94
CA ALA A 16 17.84 21.10 0.26
C ALA A 16 17.18 21.08 -1.13
N GLU A 17 17.32 19.97 -1.87
CA GLU A 17 16.65 19.79 -3.15
C GLU A 17 15.14 19.65 -2.99
N GLY A 18 14.68 18.84 -2.04
CA GLY A 18 13.26 18.65 -1.72
C GLY A 18 12.59 19.97 -1.37
N GLU A 19 13.20 20.77 -0.50
CA GLU A 19 12.70 22.10 -0.12
C GLU A 19 12.62 23.05 -1.33
N LYS A 20 13.66 23.05 -2.18
CA LYS A 20 13.69 23.87 -3.39
C LYS A 20 12.60 23.48 -4.38
N ILE A 21 12.37 22.19 -4.61
CA ILE A 21 11.35 21.69 -5.53
C ILE A 21 9.96 21.97 -5.00
N ARG A 22 9.69 21.71 -3.70
CA ARG A 22 8.41 21.98 -3.06
C ARG A 22 8.07 23.46 -3.07
N ARG A 23 9.06 24.35 -2.89
CA ARG A 23 8.87 25.81 -3.01
C ARG A 23 8.56 26.23 -4.45
N LYS A 24 9.21 25.61 -5.43
CA LYS A 24 9.02 25.93 -6.86
C LYS A 24 7.69 25.40 -7.42
N TYR A 25 7.24 24.24 -6.93
CA TYR A 25 6.03 23.56 -7.40
C TYR A 25 5.22 23.05 -6.19
N PRO A 26 4.45 23.91 -5.52
CA PRO A 26 3.72 23.55 -4.30
C PRO A 26 2.66 22.46 -4.52
N ASP A 27 2.00 22.47 -5.69
CA ASP A 27 0.94 21.53 -6.05
C ASP A 27 1.45 20.17 -6.54
N ARG A 28 2.77 19.99 -6.57
CA ARG A 28 3.41 18.77 -7.04
C ARG A 28 4.27 18.13 -5.98
N ILE A 29 4.32 16.81 -6.03
CA ILE A 29 5.03 15.97 -5.09
C ILE A 29 6.25 15.36 -5.77
N PRO A 30 7.45 15.54 -5.21
CA PRO A 30 8.63 14.85 -5.68
C PRO A 30 8.62 13.39 -5.19
N VAL A 31 8.71 12.47 -6.15
CA VAL A 31 8.62 11.03 -5.92
C VAL A 31 9.84 10.34 -6.51
N ILE A 32 10.46 9.46 -5.72
CA ILE A 32 11.55 8.59 -6.14
C ILE A 32 10.97 7.19 -6.32
N VAL A 33 11.10 6.65 -7.54
CA VAL A 33 10.63 5.31 -7.89
C VAL A 33 11.82 4.43 -8.23
N GLU A 34 12.03 3.37 -7.46
CA GLU A 34 13.11 2.40 -7.69
C GLU A 34 12.58 0.97 -7.74
N LYS A 35 13.31 0.13 -8.49
CA LYS A 35 13.01 -1.31 -8.56
C LYS A 35 13.41 -1.98 -7.25
N SER A 36 12.58 -2.88 -6.76
CA SER A 36 12.97 -3.79 -5.68
C SER A 36 14.13 -4.68 -6.14
N PRO A 37 15.16 -4.93 -5.30
CA PRO A 37 16.31 -5.76 -5.70
C PRO A 37 15.93 -7.21 -6.06
N ASN A 38 14.76 -7.67 -5.59
CA ASN A 38 14.28 -9.03 -5.84
C ASN A 38 13.43 -9.14 -7.11
N SER A 39 13.12 -8.04 -7.78
CA SER A 39 12.24 -8.03 -8.94
C SER A 39 12.99 -8.23 -10.25
N ARG A 40 12.44 -9.05 -11.14
CA ARG A 40 12.95 -9.29 -12.50
C ARG A 40 12.43 -8.29 -13.53
N LEU A 41 11.65 -7.30 -13.10
CA LEU A 41 11.13 -6.25 -13.98
C LEU A 41 12.26 -5.41 -14.58
N ARG A 42 11.95 -4.78 -15.71
CA ARG A 42 12.87 -3.84 -16.38
C ARG A 42 13.02 -2.57 -15.54
N ASP A 43 14.21 -1.99 -15.58
CA ASP A 43 14.49 -0.73 -14.92
C ASP A 43 13.82 0.45 -15.62
N LEU A 44 13.51 1.49 -14.85
CA LEU A 44 12.95 2.74 -15.35
C LEU A 44 14.08 3.66 -15.84
N ASP A 45 13.90 4.30 -16.99
CA ASP A 45 14.87 5.29 -17.52
C ASP A 45 15.12 6.46 -16.57
N LYS A 46 14.08 6.83 -15.79
CA LYS A 46 14.12 7.92 -14.81
C LYS A 46 13.54 7.42 -13.50
N LYS A 47 14.26 7.70 -12.41
CA LYS A 47 13.83 7.39 -11.03
C LYS A 47 13.08 8.54 -10.36
N LYS A 48 13.32 9.79 -10.78
CA LYS A 48 12.75 10.99 -10.18
C LYS A 48 11.52 11.46 -10.96
N TYR A 49 10.41 11.65 -10.26
CA TYR A 49 9.13 12.08 -10.81
C TYR A 49 8.59 13.28 -10.03
N LEU A 50 7.89 14.15 -10.74
CA LEU A 50 7.17 15.27 -10.13
C LEU A 50 5.69 15.12 -10.47
N VAL A 51 4.92 14.63 -9.51
CA VAL A 51 3.55 14.15 -9.71
C VAL A 51 2.56 15.15 -9.12
N PRO A 52 1.45 15.48 -9.80
CA PRO A 52 0.40 16.32 -9.23
C PRO A 52 -0.21 15.70 -7.97
N ALA A 53 -0.55 16.50 -6.97
CA ALA A 53 -1.12 16.01 -5.71
C ALA A 53 -2.48 15.31 -5.88
N GLU A 54 -3.29 15.75 -6.84
CA GLU A 54 -4.62 15.18 -7.12
C GLU A 54 -4.57 13.84 -7.87
N LEU A 55 -3.40 13.47 -8.41
CA LEU A 55 -3.26 12.23 -9.17
C LEU A 55 -3.49 11.04 -8.23
N THR A 56 -4.29 10.08 -8.65
CA THR A 56 -4.51 8.85 -7.87
C THR A 56 -3.36 7.86 -8.05
N ILE A 57 -3.16 6.99 -7.07
CA ILE A 57 -2.18 5.91 -7.15
C ILE A 57 -2.49 4.98 -8.33
N GLY A 58 -3.76 4.68 -8.60
CA GLY A 58 -4.17 3.87 -9.76
C GLY A 58 -3.75 4.48 -11.10
N GLN A 59 -3.90 5.80 -11.26
CA GLN A 59 -3.39 6.49 -12.44
C GLN A 59 -1.86 6.43 -12.50
N PHE A 60 -1.18 6.55 -11.36
CA PHE A 60 0.27 6.44 -11.30
C PHE A 60 0.77 5.04 -11.71
N TYR A 61 0.09 3.98 -11.28
CA TYR A 61 0.34 2.61 -11.72
C TYR A 61 0.30 2.49 -13.24
N PHE A 62 -0.73 3.06 -13.88
CA PHE A 62 -0.86 3.04 -15.33
C PHE A 62 0.31 3.75 -16.04
N LEU A 63 0.74 4.91 -15.52
CA LEU A 63 1.86 5.67 -16.09
C LEU A 63 3.17 4.91 -16.01
N ILE A 64 3.48 4.30 -14.86
CA ILE A 64 4.71 3.51 -14.68
C ILE A 64 4.67 2.23 -15.51
N ARG A 65 3.52 1.54 -15.55
CA ARG A 65 3.34 0.34 -16.41
C ARG A 65 3.65 0.63 -17.87
N LYS A 66 3.18 1.77 -18.38
CA LYS A 66 3.47 2.24 -19.74
C LYS A 66 4.96 2.50 -19.98
N ARG A 67 5.69 3.04 -18.98
CA ARG A 67 7.14 3.31 -19.11
C ARG A 67 7.99 2.05 -19.10
N ILE A 68 7.66 1.07 -18.25
CA ILE A 68 8.38 -0.21 -18.17
C ILE A 68 8.06 -1.08 -19.41
N HIS A 69 7.05 -0.72 -20.21
CA HIS A 69 6.54 -1.51 -21.34
C HIS A 69 6.10 -2.92 -20.90
N LEU A 70 5.45 -2.99 -19.74
CA LEU A 70 4.94 -4.26 -19.20
C LEU A 70 3.79 -4.79 -20.02
N ARG A 71 3.81 -6.11 -20.24
CA ARG A 71 2.72 -6.84 -20.89
C ARG A 71 1.49 -6.87 -20.00
N PRO A 72 0.27 -6.99 -20.54
CA PRO A 72 -0.96 -7.02 -19.73
C PRO A 72 -1.01 -8.20 -18.73
N GLU A 73 -0.28 -9.29 -19.01
CA GLU A 73 -0.21 -10.47 -18.13
C GLU A 73 0.74 -10.26 -16.93
N GLU A 74 1.67 -9.31 -17.02
CA GLU A 74 2.64 -9.06 -15.96
C GLU A 74 2.03 -8.23 -14.82
N SER A 75 2.38 -8.59 -13.58
CA SER A 75 1.93 -7.87 -12.39
C SER A 75 2.92 -6.79 -11.99
N LEU A 76 2.42 -5.68 -11.46
CA LEU A 76 3.22 -4.58 -10.92
C LEU A 76 2.61 -4.16 -9.59
N PHE A 77 3.41 -4.20 -8.53
CA PHE A 77 3.03 -3.77 -7.18
C PHE A 77 3.95 -2.66 -6.71
N PHE A 78 3.37 -1.63 -6.10
CA PHE A 78 4.08 -0.57 -5.41
C PHE A 78 4.10 -0.82 -3.92
N PHE A 79 5.21 -0.43 -3.31
CA PHE A 79 5.45 -0.49 -1.88
C PHE A 79 5.94 0.87 -1.41
N ILE A 80 5.24 1.41 -0.42
CA ILE A 80 5.54 2.68 0.21
C ILE A 80 5.65 2.40 1.70
N ASN A 81 6.84 2.57 2.26
CA ASN A 81 7.15 2.15 3.64
C ASN A 81 6.73 0.70 3.92
N SER A 82 7.00 -0.20 2.95
CA SER A 82 6.66 -1.63 2.98
C SER A 82 5.16 -1.98 2.93
N VAL A 83 4.28 -1.00 2.68
CA VAL A 83 2.84 -1.21 2.55
C VAL A 83 2.39 -0.95 1.12
N ILE A 84 1.43 -1.74 0.63
CA ILE A 84 0.80 -1.48 -0.67
C ILE A 84 -0.21 -0.34 -0.51
N PRO A 85 -0.06 0.77 -1.25
CA PRO A 85 -1.01 1.86 -1.18
C PRO A 85 -2.35 1.47 -1.79
N GLN A 86 -3.44 2.03 -1.24
CA GLN A 86 -4.77 1.87 -1.82
C GLN A 86 -4.88 2.62 -3.15
N THR A 87 -5.48 1.98 -4.16
CA THR A 87 -5.53 2.49 -5.54
C THR A 87 -6.27 3.82 -5.67
N MET A 88 -7.27 4.06 -4.82
CA MET A 88 -8.12 5.25 -4.83
C MET A 88 -7.48 6.44 -4.09
N THR A 89 -6.41 6.22 -3.32
CA THR A 89 -5.74 7.29 -2.58
C THR A 89 -5.02 8.22 -3.54
N THR A 90 -5.08 9.52 -3.25
CA THR A 90 -4.34 10.54 -4.00
C THR A 90 -2.87 10.58 -3.55
N MET A 91 -1.98 10.97 -4.48
CA MET A 91 -0.56 11.18 -4.15
C MET A 91 -0.40 12.23 -3.05
N GLY A 92 -1.25 13.25 -3.04
CA GLY A 92 -1.39 14.30 -2.01
C GLY A 92 -1.51 13.75 -0.61
N GLN A 93 -2.56 12.96 -0.38
CA GLN A 93 -2.85 12.34 0.92
C GLN A 93 -1.72 11.42 1.35
N LEU A 94 -1.26 10.57 0.43
CA LEU A 94 -0.19 9.62 0.70
C LEU A 94 1.13 10.30 1.07
N TYR A 95 1.40 11.47 0.50
CA TYR A 95 2.57 12.27 0.83
C TYR A 95 2.48 12.82 2.24
N GLN A 96 1.34 13.35 2.66
CA GLN A 96 1.17 13.86 4.02
C GLN A 96 1.43 12.76 5.06
N ASP A 97 0.91 11.56 4.82
CA ASP A 97 1.00 10.45 5.77
C ASP A 97 2.36 9.75 5.79
N ARG A 98 3.06 9.69 4.65
CA ARG A 98 4.19 8.77 4.43
C ARG A 98 5.44 9.39 3.79
N HIS A 99 5.54 10.72 3.69
CA HIS A 99 6.77 11.37 3.26
C HIS A 99 7.91 11.17 4.25
N GLU A 100 9.15 11.29 3.76
CA GLU A 100 10.33 11.32 4.62
C GLU A 100 10.81 12.74 4.92
N GLU A 101 11.70 12.86 5.90
CA GLU A 101 12.26 14.14 6.37
C GLU A 101 13.03 14.92 5.29
N ASP A 102 13.42 14.25 4.21
CA ASP A 102 14.07 14.86 3.05
C ASP A 102 13.08 15.47 2.04
N LEU A 103 11.77 15.42 2.34
CA LEU A 103 10.67 15.91 1.51
C LEU A 103 10.49 15.15 0.20
N PHE A 104 11.00 13.92 0.11
CA PHE A 104 10.70 13.00 -0.99
C PHE A 104 9.77 11.88 -0.52
N MET A 105 8.96 11.38 -1.45
CA MET A 105 8.25 10.11 -1.28
C MET A 105 9.00 9.01 -2.01
N TYR A 106 9.19 7.88 -1.34
CA TYR A 106 9.89 6.72 -1.88
C TYR A 106 8.90 5.61 -2.21
N ILE A 107 8.93 5.14 -3.46
CA ILE A 107 8.09 4.06 -3.98
C ILE A 107 8.99 2.98 -4.56
N ALA A 108 8.85 1.77 -4.04
CA ALA A 108 9.51 0.60 -4.57
C ALA A 108 8.52 -0.17 -5.43
N TYR A 109 8.94 -0.65 -6.61
CA TYR A 109 8.09 -1.51 -7.42
C TYR A 109 8.64 -2.93 -7.56
N SER A 110 7.75 -3.91 -7.64
CA SER A 110 8.07 -5.34 -7.82
C SER A 110 7.00 -6.05 -8.63
N GLU A 111 7.33 -7.21 -9.19
CA GLU A 111 6.36 -8.11 -9.85
C GLU A 111 5.60 -8.98 -8.85
N GLU A 112 6.21 -9.20 -7.68
CA GLU A 112 5.68 -10.06 -6.63
C GLU A 112 5.14 -9.23 -5.46
N ASN A 113 4.02 -9.70 -4.88
CA ASN A 113 3.47 -9.16 -3.64
C ASN A 113 4.13 -9.76 -2.37
N VAL A 114 5.44 -9.97 -2.38
CA VAL A 114 6.13 -10.78 -1.36
C VAL A 114 6.52 -9.99 -0.09
N TYR A 115 5.86 -8.85 0.17
CA TYR A 115 5.89 -8.23 1.50
C TYR A 115 4.70 -8.61 2.39
N GLY A 116 3.83 -9.53 1.93
CA GLY A 116 2.50 -9.78 2.51
C GLY A 116 2.28 -11.04 3.36
N TRP A 117 3.31 -11.70 3.88
CA TRP A 117 3.11 -12.78 4.89
C TRP A 117 3.54 -12.45 6.31
N ILE A 118 4.16 -11.29 6.55
CA ILE A 118 4.54 -10.84 7.90
C ILE A 118 4.18 -9.35 8.08
N VAL A 119 2.92 -9.00 7.90
CA VAL A 119 2.30 -7.94 8.69
C VAL A 119 0.90 -8.42 9.03
N GLY A 120 0.65 -8.47 10.34
CA GLY A 120 -0.47 -9.16 10.95
C GLY A 120 -1.82 -8.72 10.40
N TRP A 121 -2.74 -9.65 10.56
CA TRP A 121 -4.16 -9.40 10.67
C TRP A 121 -4.35 -8.07 11.41
N ALA A 122 -4.93 -7.07 10.75
CA ALA A 122 -5.51 -5.96 11.48
C ALA A 122 -6.70 -6.55 12.26
N ALA A 123 -6.42 -7.08 13.44
CA ALA A 123 -7.41 -7.17 14.49
C ALA A 123 -7.78 -5.72 14.83
N GLU A 124 -8.89 -5.24 14.29
CA GLU A 124 -9.47 -3.97 14.71
C GLU A 124 -10.08 -4.20 16.10
N TRP A 125 -9.37 -3.77 17.14
CA TRP A 125 -9.89 -3.78 18.50
C TRP A 125 -10.96 -2.68 18.61
N LYS A 126 -12.23 -3.07 18.63
CA LYS A 126 -13.31 -2.18 19.09
C LYS A 126 -13.74 -2.64 20.48
N SER A 127 -13.46 -1.80 21.47
CA SER A 127 -13.97 -1.99 22.83
C SER A 127 -15.45 -1.62 22.86
N PHE A 128 -16.32 -2.60 23.01
CA PHE A 128 -17.73 -2.39 23.35
C PHE A 128 -17.94 -2.84 24.79
N GLY A 129 -17.76 -1.92 25.75
CA GLY A 129 -17.95 -2.22 27.17
C GLY A 129 -17.04 -3.33 27.73
N GLN A 130 -17.50 -4.01 28.78
CA GLN A 130 -16.77 -5.03 29.56
C GLN A 130 -16.65 -6.42 28.88
N SER A 131 -16.51 -6.50 27.56
CA SER A 131 -16.25 -7.79 26.89
C SER A 131 -15.32 -7.63 25.69
N GLU A 132 -14.26 -8.43 25.66
CA GLU A 132 -13.35 -8.56 24.52
C GLU A 132 -13.92 -9.60 23.54
N VAL A 133 -14.04 -9.23 22.25
CA VAL A 133 -14.52 -10.13 21.19
C VAL A 133 -13.53 -10.11 20.03
N VAL A 134 -13.05 -11.30 19.63
CA VAL A 134 -12.12 -11.47 18.50
C VAL A 134 -12.87 -12.06 17.31
N PHE A 135 -12.93 -11.34 16.19
CA PHE A 135 -13.54 -11.84 14.96
C PHE A 135 -12.48 -12.44 14.03
N TYR A 136 -12.69 -13.69 13.59
CA TYR A 136 -11.91 -14.34 12.54
C TYR A 136 -12.76 -14.45 11.28
N VAL A 137 -12.39 -13.74 10.21
CA VAL A 137 -13.02 -13.90 8.88
C VAL A 137 -12.19 -14.91 8.09
N LEU A 138 -12.70 -16.12 7.91
CA LEU A 138 -12.12 -17.12 7.00
C LEU A 138 -12.67 -16.88 5.59
N SER A 139 -11.76 -16.65 4.64
CA SER A 139 -12.10 -16.46 3.23
C SER A 139 -12.65 -17.75 2.64
N PHE A 140 -13.98 -17.79 2.43
CA PHE A 140 -14.72 -18.35 1.29
C PHE A 140 -16.21 -18.37 1.68
N GLY A 141 -16.93 -17.28 1.41
CA GLY A 141 -18.39 -17.29 1.27
C GLY A 141 -19.26 -17.80 2.43
N ARG A 142 -18.74 -17.97 3.65
CA ARG A 142 -19.53 -18.29 4.86
C ARG A 142 -18.93 -17.58 6.08
N CYS A 143 -19.66 -16.58 6.60
CA CYS A 143 -19.36 -16.02 7.91
C CYS A 143 -19.58 -17.11 8.98
N ALA A 144 -18.55 -17.41 9.76
CA ALA A 144 -18.67 -18.17 10.99
C ALA A 144 -18.31 -17.25 12.15
N ILE A 145 -19.25 -17.04 13.07
CA ILE A 145 -18.98 -16.41 14.36
C ILE A 145 -18.48 -17.52 15.27
N LEU A 146 -17.19 -17.50 15.61
CA LEU A 146 -16.61 -18.37 16.63
C LEU A 146 -16.63 -17.65 17.97
N TRP A 147 -17.54 -18.08 18.86
CA TRP A 147 -17.56 -17.65 20.26
C TRP A 147 -16.50 -18.45 21.01
N TRP A 148 -15.40 -17.80 21.41
CA TRP A 148 -14.41 -18.43 22.29
C TRP A 148 -14.86 -18.23 23.74
N SER A 149 -15.57 -19.21 24.30
CA SER A 149 -15.60 -19.41 25.74
C SER A 149 -14.75 -20.64 26.05
N ASN A 150 -13.96 -20.53 27.11
CA ASN A 150 -12.98 -21.51 27.54
C ASN A 150 -13.65 -22.83 28.00
N SER A 151 -14.12 -23.65 27.05
CA SER A 151 -14.51 -25.07 27.18
C SER A 151 -15.01 -25.62 25.82
N SER A 152 -14.16 -26.39 25.13
CA SER A 152 -14.46 -27.37 24.06
C SER A 152 -15.26 -26.93 22.80
N PRO A 153 -14.79 -27.21 21.56
CA PRO A 153 -15.51 -26.83 20.35
C PRO A 153 -16.69 -27.78 20.08
N PHE A 154 -17.91 -27.23 20.05
CA PHE A 154 -19.12 -27.95 19.65
C PHE A 154 -19.60 -27.43 18.29
N PHE A 155 -19.47 -28.25 17.24
CA PHE A 155 -20.00 -27.94 15.90
C PHE A 155 -21.52 -28.14 15.88
N ARG A 156 -22.29 -27.12 15.51
CA ARG A 156 -23.67 -27.29 15.01
C ARG A 156 -23.84 -26.61 13.65
N PRO A 157 -24.45 -27.27 12.65
CA PRO A 157 -24.86 -26.61 11.43
C PRO A 157 -26.17 -25.84 11.67
N PHE A 158 -26.26 -24.60 11.19
CA PHE A 158 -27.52 -23.83 11.17
C PHE A 158 -28.35 -24.15 9.92
N PRO A 159 -29.69 -24.20 10.03
CA PRO A 159 -30.59 -24.43 8.92
C PRO A 159 -30.84 -23.15 8.10
N HIS A 160 -31.29 -23.36 6.86
CA HIS A 160 -31.72 -22.38 5.86
C HIS A 160 -32.38 -21.11 6.41
N LEU A 161 -31.92 -19.94 5.93
CA LEU A 161 -32.72 -18.72 5.90
C LEU A 161 -32.67 -18.08 4.51
N SER A 162 -33.86 -17.95 3.96
CA SER A 162 -34.27 -17.44 2.66
C SER A 162 -34.03 -15.93 2.51
N VAL A 163 -33.66 -15.55 1.28
CA VAL A 163 -33.47 -14.17 0.82
C VAL A 163 -34.83 -13.50 0.58
N VAL A 164 -35.01 -12.27 1.06
CA VAL A 164 -36.06 -11.35 0.61
C VAL A 164 -35.40 -10.01 0.28
N PRO A 165 -35.62 -9.43 -0.93
CA PRO A 165 -35.09 -8.13 -1.28
C PRO A 165 -36.01 -7.00 -0.78
N PHE A 166 -35.45 -5.81 -0.56
CA PHE A 166 -36.19 -4.61 -0.18
C PHE A 166 -35.89 -3.48 -1.19
N GLU A 167 -36.95 -2.76 -1.59
CA GLU A 167 -36.93 -1.50 -2.36
C GLU A 167 -36.43 -0.32 -1.52
#